data_AF-A8P7D4-F1
#
_entry.id   AF-A8P7D4-F1
#
_cell.length_a   1.000
_cell.length_b   1.000
_cell.length_c   1.000
_cell.angle_alpha   90.00
_cell.angle_beta   90.00
_cell.angle_gamma   90.00
#
_symmetry.space_group_name_H-M   'P 1'
#
loop_
_entity.id
_entity.type
_entity.pdbx_description
1 polymer ?
#
loop_
_entity_poly.entity_id
_entity_poly.type
_entity_poly.pdbx_seq_one_letter_code
_entity_poly.pdbx_strand_id
1 'polypeptide(L)'
;MVNLNSLLPLVRMILFGVVTLLSVIVFALSAHIIDYTRGYGFYWNFAALSLATGILTFLTLPVMYWLSVTRTGAFTSFIVVEVAWLWFLWIMWIASAGSTAAVVHPSAHGGLASEAQTVQAFGFLNWIFLMVYTTTLFVLSIMSHVKGTSAVWTSSVREFDFNTAVNKTAVPPVAEGANPGLAPQFEKQPELAQQNQQQPQQAGYPPQQVPVTPQQSGYAQPPNPGFAGQPVNAVPSSPQV
;
A
#
# COMPACT_ATOMS: atom_id res chain seq x y z
N MET A 1 -23.80 -9.19 -10.84
CA MET A 1 -22.48 -9.33 -10.20
C MET A 1 -21.78 -7.99 -10.33
N VAL A 2 -21.35 -7.38 -9.23
CA VAL A 2 -20.69 -6.06 -9.25
C VAL A 2 -19.27 -6.23 -9.77
N ASN A 3 -18.85 -5.42 -10.75
CA ASN A 3 -17.52 -5.53 -11.35
C ASN A 3 -16.50 -4.74 -10.50
N LEU A 4 -15.75 -5.44 -9.64
CA LEU A 4 -14.81 -4.80 -8.68
C LEU A 4 -13.72 -3.98 -9.38
N ASN A 5 -13.27 -4.41 -10.57
CA ASN A 5 -12.21 -3.75 -11.32
C ASN A 5 -12.61 -2.36 -11.83
N SER A 6 -13.90 -2.11 -12.05
CA SER A 6 -14.41 -0.78 -12.38
C SER A 6 -14.82 0.01 -11.14
N LEU A 7 -15.31 -0.67 -10.10
CA LEU A 7 -15.79 -0.05 -8.87
C LEU A 7 -14.63 0.53 -8.04
N LEU A 8 -13.54 -0.21 -7.83
CA LEU A 8 -12.44 0.21 -6.94
C LEU A 8 -11.75 1.50 -7.43
N PRO A 9 -11.39 1.65 -8.72
CA PRO A 9 -10.82 2.90 -9.21
C PRO A 9 -11.81 4.08 -9.14
N LEU A 10 -13.10 3.83 -9.37
CA LEU A 10 -14.14 4.85 -9.26
C LEU A 10 -14.28 5.35 -7.81
N VAL A 11 -14.41 4.42 -6.86
CA VAL A 11 -14.50 4.73 -5.42
C VAL A 11 -13.25 5.46 -4.97
N ARG A 12 -12.06 5.01 -5.38
CA ARG A 12 -10.79 5.70 -5.11
C ARG A 12 -10.79 7.14 -5.62
N MET A 13 -11.20 7.37 -6.87
CA MET A 13 -11.27 8.71 -7.46
C MET A 13 -12.20 9.63 -6.66
N ILE A 14 -13.40 9.16 -6.34
CA ILE A 14 -14.39 9.94 -5.57
C ILE A 14 -13.85 10.24 -4.18
N LEU A 15 -13.33 9.24 -3.47
CA LEU A 15 -12.82 9.40 -2.11
C LEU A 15 -11.61 10.33 -2.05
N PHE A 16 -10.63 10.16 -2.95
CA PHE A 16 -9.46 11.05 -2.98
C PHE A 16 -9.88 12.48 -3.32
N GLY A 17 -10.84 12.67 -4.22
CA GLY A 17 -11.39 13.99 -4.54
C GLY A 17 -12.09 14.64 -3.33
N VAL A 18 -12.99 13.92 -2.67
CA VAL A 18 -13.71 14.41 -1.48
C VAL A 18 -12.75 14.72 -0.34
N VAL A 19 -11.84 13.81 -0.01
CA VAL A 19 -10.86 14.00 1.08
C VAL A 19 -9.95 15.19 0.76
N THR A 20 -9.51 15.36 -0.49
CA THR A 20 -8.71 16.53 -0.90
C THR A 20 -9.49 17.83 -0.70
N LEU A 21 -10.75 17.89 -1.12
CA LEU A 21 -11.60 19.08 -0.95
C LEU A 21 -11.79 19.43 0.53
N LEU A 22 -12.15 18.44 1.35
CA LEU A 22 -12.31 18.63 2.79
C LEU A 22 -10.99 19.06 3.46
N SER A 23 -9.85 18.56 2.98
CA SER A 23 -8.52 18.95 3.46
C SER A 23 -8.21 20.42 3.20
N VAL A 24 -8.63 20.97 2.05
CA VAL A 24 -8.47 22.40 1.74
C VAL A 24 -9.29 23.26 2.70
N ILE A 25 -10.52 22.83 3.03
CA ILE A 25 -11.36 23.54 4.00
C ILE A 25 -10.69 23.56 5.38
N VAL A 26 -10.22 22.40 5.85
CA VAL A 26 -9.52 22.30 7.15
C VAL A 26 -8.23 23.13 7.16
N PHE A 27 -7.47 23.11 6.07
CA PHE A 27 -6.28 23.94 5.89
C PHE A 27 -6.60 25.44 6.05
N ALA A 28 -7.61 25.94 5.33
CA ALA A 28 -7.98 27.35 5.35
C ALA A 28 -8.46 27.80 6.74
N LEU A 29 -9.32 27.00 7.39
CA LEU A 29 -9.80 27.28 8.74
C LEU A 29 -8.66 27.25 9.77
N SER A 30 -7.77 26.26 9.68
CA SER A 30 -6.62 26.16 10.58
C SER A 30 -5.66 27.34 10.41
N ALA A 31 -5.44 27.80 9.18
CA ALA A 31 -4.63 28.98 8.89
C ALA A 31 -5.26 30.24 9.49
N HIS A 32 -6.58 30.42 9.35
CA HIS A 32 -7.31 31.55 9.92
C HIS A 32 -7.24 31.55 11.46
N ILE A 33 -7.46 30.40 12.11
CA ILE A 33 -7.36 30.28 13.58
C ILE A 33 -5.95 30.65 14.07
N ILE A 34 -4.90 30.22 13.36
CA ILE A 34 -3.50 30.56 13.71
C ILE A 34 -3.26 32.06 13.54
N ASP A 35 -3.69 32.65 12.43
CA ASP A 35 -3.51 34.09 12.17
C ASP A 35 -4.21 34.95 13.24
N TYR A 36 -5.46 34.61 13.57
CA TYR A 36 -6.22 35.29 14.62
C TYR A 36 -5.54 35.17 15.99
N THR A 37 -5.09 33.97 16.37
CA THR A 37 -4.47 33.76 17.70
C THR A 37 -3.09 34.38 17.83
N ARG A 38 -2.33 34.51 16.73
CA ARG A 38 -1.05 35.22 16.71
C ARG A 38 -1.18 36.67 17.17
N GLY A 39 -2.31 37.32 16.92
CA GLY A 39 -2.61 38.67 17.44
C GLY A 39 -2.56 38.77 18.98
N TYR A 40 -2.71 37.64 19.68
CA TYR A 40 -2.66 37.52 21.13
C TYR A 40 -1.35 36.92 21.67
N GLY A 41 -0.36 36.65 20.80
CA GLY A 41 0.95 36.14 21.19
C GLY A 41 1.04 34.63 21.43
N PHE A 42 0.02 33.86 21.05
CA PHE A 42 0.04 32.39 21.12
C PHE A 42 -0.63 31.75 19.90
N TYR A 43 -0.54 30.44 19.75
CA TYR A 43 -1.31 29.68 18.76
C TYR A 43 -1.73 28.34 19.35
N TRP A 44 -2.80 27.76 18.81
CA TRP A 44 -3.28 26.46 19.25
C TRP A 44 -2.54 25.31 18.56
N ASN A 45 -2.02 24.37 19.35
CA ASN A 45 -1.32 23.19 18.83
C ASN A 45 -2.19 22.34 17.87
N PHE A 46 -3.49 22.21 18.16
CA PHE A 46 -4.41 21.47 17.29
C PHE A 46 -4.55 22.11 15.91
N ALA A 47 -4.51 23.45 15.84
CA ALA A 47 -4.62 24.19 14.58
C ALA A 47 -3.35 24.00 13.74
N ALA A 48 -2.16 24.03 14.37
CA ALA A 48 -0.90 23.75 13.68
C ALA A 48 -0.86 22.31 13.11
N LEU A 49 -1.29 21.32 13.89
CA LEU A 49 -1.37 19.92 13.46
C LEU A 49 -2.37 19.72 12.31
N SER A 50 -3.55 20.32 12.42
CA SER A 50 -4.60 20.26 11.40
C SER A 50 -4.18 20.97 10.12
N LEU A 51 -3.48 22.10 10.22
CA LEU A 51 -2.88 22.80 9.09
C LEU A 51 -1.89 21.90 8.34
N ALA A 52 -0.94 21.30 9.07
CA ALA A 52 0.06 20.41 8.48
C ALA A 52 -0.57 19.18 7.81
N THR A 53 -1.56 18.57 8.47
CA THR A 53 -2.30 17.42 7.95
C THR A 53 -3.09 17.78 6.69
N GLY A 54 -3.74 18.95 6.69
CA GLY A 54 -4.48 19.47 5.54
C GLY A 54 -3.58 19.71 4.32
N ILE A 55 -2.45 20.39 4.50
CA ILE A 55 -1.46 20.63 3.43
C ILE A 55 -0.92 19.31 2.88
N LEU A 56 -0.51 18.40 3.78
CA LEU A 56 0.05 17.12 3.38
C LEU A 56 -0.97 16.31 2.56
N THR A 57 -2.23 16.26 3.01
CA THR A 57 -3.28 15.52 2.30
C THR A 57 -3.60 16.17 0.95
N PHE A 58 -3.74 17.50 0.93
CA PHE A 58 -4.01 18.29 -0.28
C PHE A 58 -2.94 18.11 -1.35
N LEU A 59 -1.66 18.03 -0.97
CA LEU A 59 -0.58 17.86 -1.94
C LEU A 59 -0.38 16.39 -2.33
N THR A 60 -0.39 15.47 -1.36
CA THR A 60 0.02 14.09 -1.62
C THR A 60 -1.06 13.24 -2.29
N LEU A 61 -2.35 13.39 -1.93
CA LEU A 61 -3.40 12.57 -2.53
C LEU A 61 -3.60 12.84 -4.04
N PRO A 62 -3.69 14.11 -4.50
CA PRO A 62 -3.81 14.40 -5.93
C PRO A 62 -2.57 13.98 -6.71
N VAL A 63 -1.37 14.16 -6.14
CA VAL A 63 -0.13 13.71 -6.78
C VAL A 63 -0.08 12.20 -6.92
N MET A 64 -0.42 11.45 -5.86
CA MET A 64 -0.51 9.98 -5.94
C MET A 64 -1.57 9.53 -6.94
N TYR A 65 -2.74 10.19 -6.98
CA TYR A 65 -3.76 9.90 -7.97
C TYR A 65 -3.25 10.14 -9.39
N TRP A 66 -2.67 11.30 -9.65
CA TRP A 66 -2.11 11.66 -10.95
C TRP A 66 -1.03 10.67 -11.41
N LEU A 67 -0.10 10.30 -10.53
CA LEU A 67 0.93 9.30 -10.82
C LEU A 67 0.33 7.92 -11.12
N SER A 68 -0.73 7.52 -10.39
CA SER A 68 -1.41 6.24 -10.64
C SER A 68 -2.10 6.17 -11.99
N VAL A 69 -2.56 7.31 -12.53
CA VAL A 69 -3.21 7.38 -13.84
C VAL A 69 -2.21 7.51 -14.98
N THR A 70 -1.11 8.25 -14.77
CA THR A 70 -0.14 8.57 -15.83
C THR A 70 0.96 7.54 -16.00
N ARG A 71 1.33 6.80 -14.96
CA ARG A 71 2.45 5.86 -15.01
C ARG A 71 2.13 4.51 -14.39
N THR A 72 1.68 3.59 -15.24
CA THR A 72 1.60 2.15 -15.01
C THR A 72 2.98 1.64 -14.53
N GLY A 73 3.03 0.91 -13.42
CA GLY A 73 4.27 0.34 -12.89
C GLY A 73 5.22 1.29 -12.13
N ALA A 74 4.82 2.55 -11.85
CA ALA A 74 5.57 3.38 -10.90
C ALA A 74 5.48 2.80 -9.49
N PHE A 75 6.58 2.83 -8.72
CA PHE A 75 6.60 2.39 -7.31
C PHE A 75 5.52 3.06 -6.46
N THR A 76 5.20 4.33 -6.74
CA THR A 76 4.14 5.09 -6.06
C THR A 76 2.72 4.59 -6.37
N SER A 77 2.55 3.76 -7.40
CA SER A 77 1.29 3.14 -7.80
C SER A 77 1.08 1.76 -7.13
N PHE A 78 2.08 1.25 -6.38
CA PHE A 78 1.95 -0.03 -5.71
C PHE A 78 0.96 0.04 -4.55
N ILE A 79 0.10 -0.97 -4.46
CA ILE A 79 -0.89 -1.10 -3.39
C ILE A 79 -0.23 -0.99 -2.00
N VAL A 80 0.96 -1.57 -1.79
CA VAL A 80 1.67 -1.47 -0.51
C VAL A 80 2.02 -0.03 -0.12
N VAL A 81 2.46 0.78 -1.10
CA VAL A 81 2.83 2.18 -0.87
C VAL A 81 1.59 3.01 -0.60
N GLU A 82 0.53 2.78 -1.37
CA GLU A 82 -0.76 3.43 -1.18
C GLU A 82 -1.35 3.13 0.20
N VAL A 83 -1.41 1.85 0.61
CA VAL A 83 -1.91 1.45 1.94
C VAL A 83 -1.07 2.06 3.06
N ALA A 84 0.26 2.00 2.97
CA ALA A 84 1.14 2.57 3.98
C ALA A 84 0.94 4.09 4.13
N TRP A 85 0.83 4.81 3.01
CA TRP A 85 0.62 6.25 3.03
C TRP A 85 -0.77 6.65 3.56
N LEU A 86 -1.81 5.93 3.15
CA LEU A 86 -3.17 6.20 3.63
C LEU A 86 -3.32 5.83 5.11
N TRP A 87 -2.62 4.81 5.60
CA TRP A 87 -2.53 4.51 7.02
C TRP A 87 -1.87 5.65 7.81
N PHE A 88 -0.80 6.22 7.28
CA PHE A 88 -0.17 7.39 7.88
C PHE A 88 -1.12 8.61 7.93
N LEU A 89 -1.77 8.94 6.81
CA LEU A 89 -2.76 10.02 6.76
C LEU A 89 -3.95 9.75 7.70
N TRP A 90 -4.37 8.50 7.80
CA TRP A 90 -5.43 8.06 8.71
C TRP A 90 -5.10 8.40 10.18
N ILE A 91 -3.88 8.10 10.64
CA ILE A 91 -3.41 8.44 11.99
C ILE A 91 -3.29 9.97 12.19
N MET A 92 -2.83 10.70 11.17
CA MET A 92 -2.73 12.17 11.25
C MET A 92 -4.10 12.84 11.38
N TRP A 93 -5.12 12.34 10.66
CA TRP A 93 -6.47 12.89 10.73
C TRP A 93 -7.15 12.63 12.08
N ILE A 94 -7.01 11.43 12.67
CA ILE A 94 -7.54 11.18 14.02
C ILE A 94 -6.81 11.99 15.09
N ALA A 95 -5.49 12.15 14.99
CA ALA A 95 -4.73 12.98 15.91
C ALA A 95 -5.18 14.46 15.83
N SER A 96 -5.39 14.98 14.62
CA SER A 96 -5.88 16.34 14.37
C SER A 96 -7.30 16.55 14.93
N ALA A 97 -8.23 15.66 14.59
CA ALA A 97 -9.60 15.75 15.06
C ALA A 97 -9.72 15.56 16.58
N GLY A 98 -9.00 14.58 17.14
CA GLY A 98 -8.97 14.29 18.58
C GLY A 98 -8.37 15.41 19.41
N SER A 99 -7.26 16.00 18.95
CA SER A 99 -6.66 17.17 19.63
C SER A 99 -7.56 18.40 19.60
N THR A 100 -8.33 18.59 18.52
CA THR A 100 -9.33 19.66 18.43
C THR A 100 -10.49 19.40 19.40
N ALA A 101 -11.00 18.17 19.43
CA ALA A 101 -12.09 17.76 20.32
C ALA A 101 -11.75 17.87 21.81
N ALA A 102 -10.47 17.74 22.17
CA ALA A 102 -10.02 17.90 23.55
C ALA A 102 -10.10 19.35 24.07
N VAL A 103 -10.09 20.34 23.16
CA VAL A 103 -10.09 21.77 23.50
C VAL A 103 -11.46 22.40 23.28
N VAL A 104 -12.20 21.93 22.28
CA VAL A 104 -13.46 22.54 21.85
C VAL A 104 -14.63 21.93 22.61
N HIS A 105 -15.23 22.71 23.51
CA HIS A 105 -16.47 22.31 24.18
C HIS A 105 -17.69 22.44 23.26
N PRO A 106 -18.63 21.48 23.26
CA PRO A 106 -19.85 21.54 22.45
C PRO A 106 -20.73 22.76 22.74
N SER A 107 -20.68 23.26 23.98
CA SER A 107 -21.43 24.42 24.45
C SER A 107 -20.69 25.75 24.29
N ALA A 108 -19.53 25.77 23.64
CA ALA A 108 -18.82 27.02 23.36
C ALA A 108 -19.51 27.75 22.21
N HIS A 109 -19.97 28.98 22.47
CA HIS A 109 -20.63 29.83 21.49
C HIS A 109 -19.67 30.95 21.08
N GLY A 110 -19.43 31.12 19.78
CA GLY A 110 -18.53 32.15 19.25
C GLY A 110 -17.89 31.73 17.92
N GLY A 111 -17.40 32.70 17.14
CA GLY A 111 -16.84 32.47 15.80
C GLY A 111 -15.73 31.41 15.80
N LEU A 112 -14.69 31.59 16.59
CA LEU A 112 -13.57 30.64 16.68
C LEU A 112 -13.98 29.24 17.17
N ALA A 113 -14.93 29.15 18.10
CA ALA A 113 -15.42 27.87 18.57
C ALA A 113 -16.13 27.11 17.44
N SER A 114 -16.97 27.79 16.67
CA SER A 114 -17.65 27.19 15.52
C SER A 114 -16.69 26.77 14.40
N GLU A 115 -15.63 27.55 14.16
CA GLU A 115 -14.57 27.18 13.21
C GLU A 115 -13.80 25.95 13.67
N ALA A 116 -13.44 25.87 14.95
CA ALA A 116 -12.74 24.71 15.50
C ALA A 116 -13.63 23.45 15.53
N GLN A 117 -14.94 23.60 15.82
CA GLN A 117 -15.91 22.51 15.65
C GLN A 117 -15.98 22.02 14.20
N THR A 118 -15.89 22.94 13.24
CA THR A 118 -15.86 22.61 11.81
C THR A 118 -14.60 21.84 11.43
N VAL A 119 -13.43 22.27 11.93
CA VAL A 119 -12.14 21.54 11.77
C VAL A 119 -12.24 20.13 12.37
N GLN A 120 -12.81 20.00 13.56
CA GLN A 120 -13.04 18.70 14.21
C GLN A 120 -13.94 17.80 13.35
N ALA A 121 -15.09 18.31 12.90
CA ALA A 121 -16.07 17.54 12.13
C ALA A 121 -15.48 17.05 10.79
N PHE A 122 -14.85 17.93 10.02
CA PHE A 122 -14.21 17.55 8.76
C PHE A 122 -12.98 16.67 8.98
N GLY A 123 -12.25 16.84 10.09
CA GLY A 123 -11.16 15.96 10.47
C GLY A 123 -11.62 14.52 10.70
N PHE A 124 -12.71 14.33 11.45
CA PHE A 124 -13.31 13.00 11.63
C PHE A 124 -13.88 12.42 10.33
N LEU A 125 -14.49 13.24 9.47
CA LEU A 125 -14.98 12.77 8.17
C LEU A 125 -13.85 12.27 7.27
N ASN A 126 -12.75 13.02 7.16
CA ASN A 126 -11.55 12.57 6.44
C ASN A 126 -11.00 11.27 7.02
N TRP A 127 -10.93 11.18 8.35
CA TRP A 127 -10.51 9.96 9.04
C TRP A 127 -11.40 8.76 8.68
N ILE A 128 -12.74 8.90 8.69
CA ILE A 128 -13.68 7.81 8.34
C ILE A 128 -13.48 7.37 6.88
N PHE A 129 -13.43 8.31 5.94
CA PHE A 129 -13.26 7.99 4.52
C PHE A 129 -11.96 7.24 4.25
N LEU A 130 -10.86 7.69 4.84
CA LEU A 130 -9.56 7.03 4.72
C LEU A 130 -9.57 5.66 5.41
N MET A 131 -10.20 5.53 6.58
CA MET A 131 -10.32 4.26 7.30
C MET A 131 -11.04 3.21 6.46
N VAL A 132 -12.26 3.53 6.00
CA VAL A 132 -13.10 2.60 5.25
C VAL A 132 -12.39 2.13 3.98
N TYR A 133 -11.77 3.05 3.23
CA TYR A 133 -11.05 2.69 2.02
C TYR A 133 -9.80 1.86 2.31
N THR A 134 -8.97 2.29 3.26
CA THR A 134 -7.71 1.61 3.59
C THR A 134 -7.97 0.21 4.12
N THR A 135 -8.96 0.03 5.01
CA THR A 135 -9.35 -1.28 5.52
C THR A 135 -9.90 -2.18 4.41
N THR A 136 -10.75 -1.64 3.52
CA THR A 136 -11.29 -2.42 2.38
C THR A 136 -10.16 -2.88 1.46
N LEU A 137 -9.26 -1.98 1.08
CA LEU A 137 -8.13 -2.29 0.21
C LEU A 137 -7.21 -3.32 0.86
N PHE A 138 -6.89 -3.14 2.15
CA PHE A 138 -6.04 -4.06 2.90
C PHE A 138 -6.62 -5.47 2.99
N VAL A 139 -7.91 -5.61 3.31
CA VAL A 139 -8.59 -6.91 3.37
C VAL A 139 -8.59 -7.59 2.00
N LEU A 140 -8.91 -6.86 0.92
CA LEU A 140 -8.90 -7.40 -0.44
C LEU A 140 -7.49 -7.85 -0.86
N SER A 141 -6.46 -7.10 -0.50
CA SER A 141 -5.06 -7.47 -0.75
C SER A 141 -4.66 -8.74 -0.01
N ILE A 142 -5.00 -8.86 1.28
CA ILE A 142 -4.72 -10.08 2.06
C ILE A 142 -5.45 -11.28 1.46
N MET A 143 -6.74 -11.16 1.16
CA MET A 143 -7.51 -12.25 0.57
C MET A 143 -6.91 -12.73 -0.76
N SER A 144 -6.43 -11.80 -1.58
CA SER A 144 -5.78 -12.10 -2.86
C SER A 144 -4.42 -12.77 -2.69
N HIS A 145 -3.66 -12.34 -1.67
CA HIS A 145 -2.37 -12.92 -1.32
C HIS A 145 -2.51 -14.36 -0.80
N VAL A 146 -3.45 -14.61 0.11
CA VAL A 146 -3.74 -15.94 0.67
C VAL A 146 -4.17 -16.94 -0.41
N LYS A 147 -4.80 -16.46 -1.48
CA LYS A 147 -5.19 -17.27 -2.65
C LYS A 147 -4.07 -17.53 -3.66
N GLY A 148 -2.83 -17.19 -3.32
CA GLY A 148 -1.65 -17.50 -4.13
C GLY A 148 -1.26 -16.44 -5.15
N THR A 149 -1.89 -15.26 -5.13
CA THR A 149 -1.47 -14.15 -6.01
C THR A 149 -0.48 -13.24 -5.28
N SER A 150 0.80 -13.61 -5.31
CA SER A 150 1.88 -12.90 -4.61
C SER A 150 2.12 -11.48 -5.16
N ALA A 151 1.80 -11.23 -6.44
CA ALA A 151 2.01 -9.95 -7.10
C ALA A 151 1.06 -8.82 -6.66
N VAL A 152 0.07 -9.09 -5.80
CA VAL A 152 -0.94 -8.09 -5.38
C VAL A 152 -0.30 -6.83 -4.76
N TRP A 153 0.78 -6.98 -4.00
CA TRP A 153 1.41 -5.87 -3.28
C TRP A 153 2.16 -4.90 -4.18
N THR A 154 2.68 -5.39 -5.30
CA THR A 154 3.44 -4.63 -6.31
C THR A 154 2.60 -4.27 -7.52
N SER A 155 1.31 -4.62 -7.51
CA SER A 155 0.37 -4.26 -8.57
C SER A 155 -0.31 -2.93 -8.24
N SER A 156 -0.80 -2.26 -9.27
CA SER A 156 -1.70 -1.10 -9.12
C SER A 156 -3.14 -1.57 -8.87
N VAL A 157 -3.90 -0.82 -8.07
CA VAL A 157 -5.35 -1.06 -7.83
C VAL A 157 -6.15 -1.13 -9.13
N ARG A 158 -5.72 -0.38 -10.16
CA ARG A 158 -6.39 -0.33 -11.46
C ARG A 158 -6.09 -1.54 -12.35
N GLU A 159 -4.91 -2.13 -12.18
CA GLU A 159 -4.40 -3.22 -13.03
C GLU A 159 -4.72 -4.59 -12.44
N PHE A 160 -4.81 -4.68 -11.11
CA PHE A 160 -5.04 -5.93 -10.42
C PHE A 160 -6.50 -6.39 -10.54
N ASP A 161 -6.71 -7.62 -11.02
CA ASP A 161 -8.04 -8.20 -11.13
C ASP A 161 -8.50 -8.84 -9.82
N PHE A 162 -9.24 -8.07 -9.02
CA PHE A 162 -9.78 -8.55 -7.75
C PHE A 162 -10.94 -9.56 -7.94
N ASN A 163 -11.60 -9.59 -9.10
CA ASN A 163 -12.70 -10.53 -9.35
C ASN A 163 -12.19 -11.97 -9.51
N THR A 164 -11.04 -12.16 -10.19
CA THR A 164 -10.44 -13.51 -10.32
C THR A 164 -9.89 -14.02 -9.00
N ALA A 165 -9.35 -13.13 -8.17
CA ALA A 165 -8.96 -13.49 -6.81
C ALA A 165 -10.18 -13.93 -5.99
N VAL A 166 -11.35 -13.30 -6.11
CA VAL A 166 -12.55 -13.74 -5.38
C VAL A 166 -13.06 -15.09 -5.89
N ASN A 167 -13.08 -15.32 -7.20
CA ASN A 167 -13.73 -16.48 -7.83
C ASN A 167 -12.84 -17.72 -8.05
N LYS A 168 -11.51 -17.62 -7.85
CA LYS A 168 -10.66 -18.81 -7.74
C LYS A 168 -10.97 -19.53 -6.43
N THR A 169 -12.07 -20.28 -6.44
CA THR A 169 -12.20 -21.50 -5.64
C THR A 169 -10.96 -22.30 -5.97
N ALA A 170 -10.14 -22.63 -4.97
CA ALA A 170 -8.94 -23.41 -5.17
C ALA A 170 -9.31 -24.67 -5.95
N VAL A 171 -9.03 -24.68 -7.25
CA VAL A 171 -8.86 -25.95 -7.95
C VAL A 171 -7.63 -26.51 -7.25
N PRO A 172 -7.75 -27.58 -6.45
CA PRO A 172 -6.59 -28.16 -5.80
C PRO A 172 -5.55 -28.40 -6.89
N PRO A 173 -4.24 -28.21 -6.61
CA PRO A 173 -3.23 -28.66 -7.54
C PRO A 173 -3.53 -30.15 -7.75
N VAL A 174 -4.06 -30.48 -8.93
CA VAL A 174 -4.16 -31.86 -9.36
C VAL A 174 -2.71 -32.26 -9.42
N ALA A 175 -2.27 -33.00 -8.40
CA ALA A 175 -1.01 -33.68 -8.43
C ALA A 175 -1.02 -34.44 -9.76
N GLU A 176 -0.13 -34.03 -10.65
CA GLU A 176 0.05 -34.59 -11.98
C GLU A 176 0.60 -36.00 -11.79
N GLY A 177 -0.31 -36.90 -11.40
CA GLY A 177 -0.09 -38.31 -11.21
C GLY A 177 -0.18 -38.98 -12.57
N ALA A 178 0.99 -39.19 -13.15
CA ALA A 178 1.34 -40.31 -14.01
C ALA A 178 0.28 -40.72 -15.07
N ASN A 179 0.36 -40.10 -16.25
CA ASN A 179 -0.10 -40.76 -17.46
C ASN A 179 1.11 -40.98 -18.39
N PRO A 180 1.63 -42.22 -18.52
CA PRO A 180 2.71 -42.52 -19.44
C PRO A 180 2.13 -42.71 -20.85
N GLY A 181 2.34 -41.72 -21.70
CA GLY A 181 2.15 -41.86 -23.13
C GLY A 181 1.21 -40.84 -23.72
N LEU A 182 1.77 -39.71 -24.17
CA LEU A 182 1.57 -39.14 -25.51
C LEU A 182 2.48 -37.90 -25.61
N ALA A 183 3.15 -37.79 -26.74
CA ALA A 183 4.28 -36.89 -27.00
C ALA A 183 3.97 -35.39 -26.79
N PRO A 184 4.97 -34.57 -26.42
CA PRO A 184 4.79 -33.12 -26.31
C PRO A 184 4.68 -32.48 -27.69
N GLN A 185 3.50 -31.97 -28.01
CA GLN A 185 3.31 -31.01 -29.09
C GLN A 185 3.64 -29.62 -28.52
N PHE A 186 4.84 -29.12 -28.86
CA PHE A 186 5.26 -27.75 -28.56
C PHE A 186 4.33 -26.75 -29.25
N GLU A 187 3.48 -26.09 -28.47
CA GLU A 187 2.73 -24.93 -28.92
C GLU A 187 3.63 -23.68 -28.78
N LYS A 188 3.90 -23.03 -29.90
CA LYS A 188 4.78 -21.87 -30.02
C LYS A 188 4.29 -20.72 -29.14
N GLN A 189 5.12 -20.32 -28.18
CA GLN A 189 4.99 -19.06 -27.45
C GLN A 189 5.32 -17.88 -28.38
N PRO A 190 4.53 -16.79 -28.41
CA PRO A 190 4.84 -15.61 -29.20
C PRO A 190 6.12 -14.93 -28.68
N GLU A 191 7.09 -14.86 -29.57
CA GLU A 191 8.37 -14.18 -29.45
C GLU A 191 8.14 -12.67 -29.27
N LEU A 192 8.26 -12.19 -28.03
CA LEU A 192 8.38 -10.76 -27.76
C LEU A 192 9.76 -10.32 -28.21
N ALA A 193 9.77 -9.54 -29.29
CA ALA A 193 10.92 -8.92 -29.92
C ALA A 193 11.85 -8.27 -28.90
N GLN A 194 12.98 -8.95 -28.63
CA GLN A 194 14.07 -8.39 -27.86
C GLN A 194 14.92 -7.54 -28.81
N GLN A 195 14.79 -6.23 -28.64
CA GLN A 195 15.46 -5.22 -29.43
C GLN A 195 16.98 -5.31 -29.22
N ASN A 196 17.67 -5.76 -30.27
CA ASN A 196 19.11 -5.82 -30.43
C ASN A 196 19.79 -4.49 -30.06
N GLN A 197 20.59 -4.48 -28.99
CA GLN A 197 21.71 -3.53 -28.86
C GLN A 197 22.94 -4.18 -29.48
N GLN A 198 23.36 -3.62 -30.61
CA GLN A 198 24.57 -3.97 -31.34
C GLN A 198 25.81 -3.65 -30.48
N GLN A 199 26.59 -4.68 -30.14
CA GLN A 199 27.98 -4.53 -29.73
C GLN A 199 28.89 -4.60 -30.97
N PRO A 200 29.89 -3.71 -31.11
CA PRO A 200 30.80 -3.71 -32.24
C PRO A 200 31.77 -4.91 -32.20
N GLN A 201 31.93 -5.52 -33.37
CA GLN A 201 32.83 -6.64 -33.67
C GLN A 201 34.30 -6.25 -33.45
N GLN A 202 35.02 -7.04 -32.64
CA GLN A 202 36.48 -7.06 -32.63
C GLN A 202 37.00 -8.26 -33.42
N ALA A 203 38.02 -7.97 -34.22
CA ALA A 203 38.60 -8.85 -35.23
C ALA A 203 39.62 -9.86 -34.65
N GLY A 204 39.43 -11.13 -35.03
CA GLY A 204 40.46 -12.05 -35.53
C GLY A 204 41.69 -12.38 -34.66
N TYR A 205 41.68 -13.57 -34.05
CA TYR A 205 42.89 -14.38 -33.78
C TYR A 205 42.62 -15.89 -34.03
N PRO A 206 43.65 -16.69 -34.41
CA PRO A 206 43.55 -18.03 -34.99
C PRO A 206 43.28 -19.16 -33.96
N PRO A 207 42.89 -20.37 -34.41
CA PRO A 207 42.37 -21.42 -33.54
C PRO A 207 43.48 -22.15 -32.78
N GLN A 208 43.32 -22.22 -31.46
CA GLN A 208 44.15 -23.05 -30.59
C GLN A 208 43.29 -24.22 -30.07
N GLN A 209 43.60 -25.42 -30.54
CA GLN A 209 43.01 -26.68 -30.10
C GLN A 209 43.40 -26.95 -28.64
N VAL A 210 42.42 -27.21 -27.78
CA VAL A 210 42.65 -27.79 -26.46
C VAL A 210 41.46 -28.70 -26.08
N PRO A 211 41.71 -29.77 -25.30
CA PRO A 211 41.00 -31.05 -25.37
C PRO A 211 39.77 -31.17 -24.46
N VAL A 212 38.91 -32.09 -24.88
CA VAL A 212 37.70 -32.56 -24.20
C VAL A 212 38.02 -33.08 -22.79
N THR A 213 37.30 -32.58 -21.78
CA THR A 213 37.20 -33.19 -20.44
C THR A 213 35.74 -33.21 -19.97
N PRO A 214 35.36 -34.17 -19.10
CA PRO A 214 33.99 -34.66 -18.98
C PRO A 214 33.18 -33.99 -17.86
N GLN A 215 31.86 -34.16 -17.99
CA GLN A 215 30.77 -33.94 -17.02
C GLN A 215 31.19 -33.76 -15.54
N GLN A 216 30.74 -32.65 -14.95
CA GLN A 216 30.46 -32.53 -13.51
C GLN A 216 28.99 -32.12 -13.34
N SER A 217 28.11 -32.98 -12.83
CA SER A 217 27.95 -33.43 -11.43
C SER A 217 27.17 -32.41 -10.60
N GLY A 218 26.01 -32.86 -10.14
CA GLY A 218 24.96 -32.07 -9.52
C GLY A 218 25.36 -31.37 -8.22
N TYR A 219 24.69 -30.25 -7.97
CA TYR A 219 24.77 -29.52 -6.72
C TYR A 219 23.88 -30.21 -5.67
N ALA A 220 24.55 -30.75 -4.65
CA ALA A 220 23.95 -31.26 -3.44
C ALA A 220 23.30 -30.13 -2.62
N GLN A 221 22.08 -30.40 -2.13
CA GLN A 221 21.42 -29.57 -1.13
C GLN A 221 22.20 -29.60 0.20
N PRO A 222 22.35 -28.46 0.89
CA PRO A 222 22.91 -28.45 2.25
C PRO A 222 21.93 -29.09 3.27
N PRO A 223 22.43 -29.79 4.31
CA PRO A 223 21.60 -30.42 5.32
C PRO A 223 20.92 -29.40 6.23
N ASN A 224 19.63 -29.63 6.48
CA ASN A 224 18.78 -28.90 7.41
C ASN A 224 19.28 -29.12 8.87
N PRO A 225 19.70 -28.08 9.61
CA PRO A 225 20.05 -28.23 11.03
C PRO A 225 18.79 -28.47 11.86
N GLY A 226 18.65 -29.69 12.38
CA GLY A 226 17.62 -30.06 13.35
C GLY A 226 17.80 -29.25 14.64
N PHE A 227 16.78 -28.46 14.99
CA PHE A 227 16.71 -27.80 16.29
C PHE A 227 16.35 -28.83 17.37
N ALA A 228 17.35 -29.18 18.18
CA ALA A 228 17.21 -29.92 19.42
C ALA A 228 16.55 -29.03 20.50
N GLY A 229 15.70 -29.66 21.32
CA GLY A 229 14.81 -29.03 22.28
C GLY A 229 15.46 -28.11 23.30
N GLN A 230 14.72 -27.06 23.68
CA GLN A 230 15.01 -26.25 24.85
C GLN A 230 14.34 -26.84 26.11
N PRO A 231 15.05 -26.86 27.25
CA PRO A 231 14.52 -27.32 28.53
C PRO A 231 13.59 -26.29 29.19
N VAL A 232 12.56 -26.83 29.84
CA VAL A 232 11.62 -26.19 30.76
C VAL A 232 12.40 -25.47 31.87
N ASN A 233 12.21 -24.16 32.05
CA ASN A 233 12.81 -23.41 33.14
C ASN A 233 11.77 -22.77 34.05
N ALA A 234 12.12 -22.78 35.33
CA ALA A 234 11.24 -22.72 36.49
C ALA A 234 10.61 -21.35 36.77
N VAL A 235 9.44 -21.42 37.41
CA VAL A 235 8.70 -20.34 38.04
C VAL A 235 9.48 -19.78 39.24
N PRO A 236 9.70 -18.45 39.34
CA PRO A 236 10.10 -17.81 40.59
C PRO A 236 8.87 -17.39 41.40
N SER A 237 8.88 -17.81 42.65
CA SER A 237 7.98 -17.42 43.73
C SER A 237 8.09 -15.93 44.07
N SER A 238 6.94 -15.27 44.22
CA SER A 238 6.82 -13.91 44.74
C SER A 238 6.95 -13.89 46.27
N PRO A 239 7.72 -12.95 46.86
CA PRO A 239 7.70 -12.71 48.30
C PRO A 239 6.43 -11.95 48.72
N GLN A 240 5.85 -12.39 49.83
CA GLN A 240 4.87 -11.64 50.62
C GLN A 240 5.57 -10.45 51.29
N VAL A 241 5.06 -9.22 51.09
CA VAL A 241 4.82 -8.20 52.13
C VAL A 241 3.71 -7.27 51.62
#